data_AF-A0A926CIJ9-F1
#
_entry.id   AF-A0A926CIJ9-F1
#
_cell.length_a   1.000
_cell.length_b   1.000
_cell.length_c   1.000
_cell.angle_alpha   90.00
_cell.angle_beta   90.00
_cell.angle_gamma   90.00
#
_symmetry.space_group_name_H-M   'P 1'
#
loop_
_entity.id
_entity.type
_entity.pdbx_description
1 polymer ?
#
loop_
_entity_poly.entity_id
_entity_poly.type
_entity_poly.pdbx_seq_one_letter_code
_entity_poly.pdbx_strand_id
1 'polypeptide(L)'
;MIKRIITGVGIAALIAGGAAFALNRPTPAAPVVQAAEVQEIAAEGVVVPRQQINLAFRVPGLPVTELLVEEGQSVQAGQVLATLDSRALVLQAEQARAQLAQAQAGYDALTAEATPEELAQAQAQISQAEAQLAQARGGVTGQDVTAANAQIAQARTALAEIEAGPKGTAIEQAQAGLDRADTNLQAQRDGLSAAKTSAEIAKGQSADALVQAQARYATAQRNLEHVQATGNDPATGRSLDAVQQAQYQDTATQALAAMQSAERAVTQASVAYEAARQAELTGIASAEA
;
A
#
# COMPACT_ATOMS: atom_id res chain seq x y z
N MET A 1 -50.26 -90.61 76.70
CA MET A 1 -51.63 -91.12 76.41
C MET A 1 -52.64 -90.03 76.71
N ILE A 2 -53.78 -89.95 75.99
CA ILE A 2 -55.03 -89.24 76.37
C ILE A 2 -54.88 -87.68 76.42
N LYS A 3 -55.48 -86.88 75.51
CA LYS A 3 -56.90 -86.40 75.41
C LYS A 3 -57.31 -85.56 76.66
N ARG A 4 -58.13 -84.49 76.66
CA ARG A 4 -58.99 -83.68 75.74
C ARG A 4 -59.47 -82.42 76.57
N ILE A 5 -60.00 -81.27 76.12
CA ILE A 5 -60.37 -80.66 74.81
C ILE A 5 -60.53 -79.08 74.93
N ILE A 6 -61.00 -78.40 73.86
CA ILE A 6 -61.60 -77.03 73.70
C ILE A 6 -62.41 -76.50 74.93
N THR A 7 -62.57 -75.20 75.25
CA THR A 7 -62.87 -73.99 74.43
C THR A 7 -62.61 -72.67 75.18
N GLY A 8 -62.33 -71.55 74.48
CA GLY A 8 -62.45 -70.18 75.05
C GLY A 8 -61.60 -69.11 74.35
N VAL A 9 -62.18 -68.33 73.43
CA VAL A 9 -61.52 -67.22 72.72
C VAL A 9 -62.22 -65.90 73.06
N GLY A 10 -61.48 -64.82 73.35
CA GLY A 10 -62.09 -63.50 73.53
C GLY A 10 -61.21 -62.40 74.13
N ILE A 11 -60.32 -61.81 73.31
CA ILE A 11 -59.81 -60.42 73.42
C ILE A 11 -59.27 -59.98 74.80
N ALA A 12 -57.94 -60.01 74.92
CA ALA A 12 -57.18 -59.20 75.88
C ALA A 12 -56.00 -58.54 75.14
N ALA A 13 -55.32 -57.58 75.79
CA ALA A 13 -54.21 -56.75 75.27
C ALA A 13 -54.64 -55.66 74.24
N LEU A 14 -54.04 -54.46 74.21
CA LEU A 14 -53.05 -53.87 75.13
C LEU A 14 -53.10 -52.33 75.08
N ILE A 15 -53.15 -51.66 76.25
CA ILE A 15 -52.92 -50.21 76.36
C ILE A 15 -51.43 -49.96 76.64
N ALA A 16 -50.59 -50.04 75.61
CA ALA A 16 -49.18 -49.62 75.65
C ALA A 16 -48.63 -49.40 74.22
N GLY A 17 -48.74 -48.18 73.67
CA GLY A 17 -48.33 -47.91 72.28
C GLY A 17 -48.04 -46.46 71.90
N GLY A 18 -47.98 -45.54 72.86
CA GLY A 18 -47.94 -44.09 72.60
C GLY A 18 -46.59 -43.48 72.16
N ALA A 19 -45.54 -44.28 71.95
CA ALA A 19 -44.16 -43.77 71.85
C ALA A 19 -43.30 -44.39 70.73
N ALA A 20 -43.91 -45.04 69.72
CA ALA A 20 -43.17 -45.83 68.71
C ALA A 20 -43.54 -45.52 67.23
N PHE A 21 -44.24 -44.43 66.94
CA PHE A 21 -44.72 -44.11 65.57
C PHE A 21 -44.08 -42.85 64.94
N ALA A 22 -42.84 -42.54 65.31
CA ALA A 22 -42.14 -41.31 64.89
C ALA A 22 -40.81 -41.53 64.13
N LEU A 23 -40.37 -42.78 63.94
CA LEU A 23 -39.02 -43.12 63.44
C LEU A 23 -38.97 -44.07 62.24
N ASN A 24 -40.01 -44.08 61.39
CA ASN A 24 -39.90 -44.65 60.04
C ASN A 24 -40.64 -43.80 59.01
N ARG A 25 -40.08 -42.63 58.69
CA ARG A 25 -40.40 -41.93 57.44
C ARG A 25 -39.39 -42.44 56.40
N PRO A 26 -39.82 -43.10 55.31
CA PRO A 26 -38.90 -43.37 54.21
C PRO A 26 -38.39 -42.03 53.70
N THR A 27 -37.09 -41.82 53.76
CA THR A 27 -36.48 -40.60 53.21
C THR A 27 -36.72 -40.64 51.71
N PRO A 28 -37.39 -39.66 51.08
CA PRO A 28 -37.44 -39.60 49.63
C PRO A 28 -36.00 -39.47 49.17
N ALA A 29 -35.51 -40.45 48.40
CA ALA A 29 -34.18 -40.38 47.82
C ALA A 29 -34.10 -39.07 47.02
N ALA A 30 -33.06 -38.26 47.29
CA ALA A 30 -32.84 -37.07 46.48
C ALA A 30 -32.82 -37.48 45.01
N PRO A 31 -33.49 -36.74 44.10
CA PRO A 31 -33.43 -37.07 42.68
C PRO A 31 -31.96 -37.09 42.30
N VAL A 32 -31.49 -38.24 41.80
CA VAL A 32 -30.11 -38.35 41.33
C VAL A 32 -30.02 -37.41 40.14
N VAL A 33 -29.45 -36.23 40.36
CA VAL A 33 -29.17 -35.28 39.30
C VAL A 33 -28.06 -35.93 38.48
N GLN A 34 -28.46 -36.72 37.50
CA GLN A 34 -27.55 -37.40 36.61
C GLN A 34 -26.75 -36.32 35.92
N ALA A 35 -25.46 -36.22 36.30
CA ALA A 35 -24.57 -35.20 35.77
C ALA A 35 -24.65 -35.29 34.25
N ALA A 36 -25.04 -34.19 33.61
CA ALA A 36 -25.27 -34.18 32.18
C ALA A 36 -24.01 -34.69 31.50
N GLU A 37 -24.14 -35.76 30.73
CA GLU A 37 -23.01 -36.45 30.13
C GLU A 37 -22.43 -35.52 29.06
N VAL A 38 -21.40 -34.75 29.45
CA VAL A 38 -20.72 -33.81 28.56
C VAL A 38 -19.98 -34.65 27.53
N GLN A 39 -20.62 -34.87 26.39
CA GLN A 39 -19.98 -35.45 25.22
C GLN A 39 -18.94 -34.47 24.72
N GLU A 40 -17.70 -34.64 25.19
CA GLU A 40 -16.54 -33.92 24.68
C GLU A 40 -16.29 -34.36 23.23
N ILE A 41 -16.86 -33.62 22.30
CA ILE A 41 -16.63 -33.80 20.86
C ILE A 41 -15.21 -33.34 20.55
N ALA A 42 -14.25 -34.26 20.65
CA ALA A 42 -12.90 -34.06 20.18
C ALA A 42 -12.92 -33.84 18.66
N ALA A 43 -12.53 -32.64 18.22
CA ALA A 43 -12.45 -32.26 16.82
C ALA A 43 -11.03 -31.77 16.49
N GLU A 44 -10.38 -32.44 15.55
CA GLU A 44 -9.09 -31.99 15.01
C GLU A 44 -9.32 -30.81 14.05
N GLY A 45 -8.48 -29.78 14.15
CA GLY A 45 -8.59 -28.57 13.35
C GLY A 45 -7.24 -27.92 13.09
N VAL A 46 -7.04 -27.44 11.86
CA VAL A 46 -5.82 -26.74 11.46
C VAL A 46 -5.98 -25.24 11.72
N VAL A 47 -5.03 -24.65 12.44
CA VAL A 47 -4.99 -23.19 12.63
C VAL A 47 -4.55 -22.52 11.34
N VAL A 48 -5.44 -21.74 10.72
CA VAL A 48 -5.18 -20.96 9.51
C VAL A 48 -5.13 -19.45 9.83
N PRO A 49 -4.35 -18.63 9.09
CA PRO A 49 -4.34 -17.18 9.26
C PRO A 49 -5.74 -16.59 9.07
N ARG A 50 -6.17 -15.71 9.99
CA ARG A 50 -7.47 -15.04 9.89
C ARG A 50 -7.57 -14.12 8.67
N GLN A 51 -6.45 -13.51 8.31
CA GLN A 51 -6.20 -12.77 7.08
C GLN A 51 -4.73 -13.00 6.70
N GLN A 52 -4.44 -13.07 5.40
CA GLN A 52 -3.10 -13.10 4.85
C GLN A 52 -3.05 -12.10 3.70
N ILE A 53 -2.05 -11.22 3.68
CA ILE A 53 -1.93 -10.12 2.71
C ILE A 53 -0.52 -10.18 2.13
N ASN A 54 -0.41 -10.29 0.81
CA ASN A 54 0.85 -10.10 0.11
C ASN A 54 1.10 -8.59 -0.02
N LEU A 55 2.06 -8.07 0.74
CA LEU A 55 2.47 -6.68 0.65
C LEU A 55 3.37 -6.48 -0.58
N ALA A 56 3.12 -5.42 -1.32
CA ALA A 56 3.89 -5.01 -2.49
C ALA A 56 4.05 -3.49 -2.50
N PHE A 57 5.19 -3.00 -3.00
CA PHE A 57 5.39 -1.57 -3.16
C PHE A 57 4.48 -1.02 -4.26
N ARG A 58 3.77 0.07 -3.95
CA ARG A 58 2.80 0.69 -4.87
C ARG A 58 3.43 1.30 -6.11
N VAL A 59 4.73 1.59 -6.03
CA VAL A 59 5.58 2.02 -7.14
C VAL A 59 6.64 0.94 -7.35
N PRO A 60 6.58 0.15 -8.44
CA PRO A 60 7.51 -0.95 -8.67
C PRO A 60 8.89 -0.46 -9.11
N GLY A 61 9.94 -1.26 -8.86
CA GLY A 61 11.30 -1.02 -9.37
C GLY A 61 12.18 -0.10 -8.52
N LEU A 62 11.65 0.53 -7.46
CA LEU A 62 12.46 1.31 -6.52
C LEU A 62 13.29 0.41 -5.60
N PRO A 63 14.57 0.71 -5.37
CA PRO A 63 15.38 -0.03 -4.41
C PRO A 63 14.96 0.32 -2.98
N VAL A 64 14.90 -0.70 -2.13
CA VAL A 64 14.75 -0.53 -0.67
C VAL A 64 16.04 0.09 -0.14
N THR A 65 15.91 1.23 0.55
CA THR A 65 17.04 1.93 1.18
C THR A 65 17.32 1.36 2.57
N GLU A 66 16.27 1.10 3.35
CA GLU A 66 16.35 0.54 4.70
C GLU A 66 15.15 -0.39 4.94
N LEU A 67 15.39 -1.55 5.54
CA LEU A 67 14.35 -2.44 6.06
C LEU A 67 14.28 -2.22 7.58
N LEU A 68 13.12 -1.80 8.07
CA LEU A 68 12.92 -1.34 9.46
C LEU A 68 12.34 -2.44 10.37
N VAL A 69 12.25 -3.68 9.88
CA VAL A 69 11.66 -4.82 10.57
C VAL A 69 12.42 -6.12 10.31
N GLU A 70 12.38 -7.05 11.27
CA GLU A 70 13.00 -8.37 11.21
C GLU A 70 11.99 -9.48 10.83
N GLU A 71 12.47 -10.59 10.28
CA GLU A 71 11.61 -11.75 9.97
C GLU A 71 10.97 -12.33 11.24
N GLY A 72 9.65 -12.55 11.20
CA GLY A 72 8.88 -13.01 12.36
C GLY A 72 8.51 -11.92 13.38
N GLN A 73 8.95 -10.67 13.19
CA GLN A 73 8.54 -9.56 14.04
C GLN A 73 7.02 -9.31 13.94
N SER A 74 6.35 -9.20 15.09
CA SER A 74 4.94 -8.81 15.14
C SER A 74 4.81 -7.31 14.87
N VAL A 75 4.19 -6.96 13.74
CA VAL A 75 4.01 -5.57 13.29
C VAL A 75 2.55 -5.10 13.44
N GLN A 76 2.35 -3.81 13.70
CA GLN A 76 1.01 -3.22 13.75
C GLN A 76 0.53 -2.76 12.37
N ALA A 77 -0.78 -2.65 12.17
CA ALA A 77 -1.35 -2.10 10.95
C ALA A 77 -0.91 -0.63 10.80
N GLY A 78 -0.11 -0.33 9.78
CA GLY A 78 0.53 0.99 9.61
C GLY A 78 1.95 1.10 10.17
N GLN A 79 2.56 0.03 10.67
CA GLN A 79 3.99 0.09 10.98
C GLN A 79 4.80 0.24 9.69
N VAL A 80 5.78 1.15 9.69
CA VAL A 80 6.71 1.34 8.57
C VAL A 80 7.61 0.11 8.49
N LEU A 81 7.59 -0.59 7.35
CA LEU A 81 8.37 -1.82 7.16
C LEU A 81 9.66 -1.58 6.38
N ALA A 82 9.64 -0.66 5.40
CA ALA A 82 10.78 -0.35 4.54
C ALA A 82 10.70 1.09 4.01
N THR A 83 11.85 1.67 3.68
CA THR A 83 11.98 2.94 2.95
C THR A 83 12.45 2.69 1.52
N LEU A 84 12.03 3.53 0.56
CA LEU A 84 12.36 3.41 -0.86
C LEU A 84 13.12 4.67 -1.34
N ASP A 85 14.07 4.49 -2.26
CA ASP A 85 14.83 5.61 -2.83
C ASP A 85 14.01 6.36 -3.89
N SER A 86 13.46 7.53 -3.53
CA SER A 86 12.67 8.37 -4.44
C SER A 86 13.50 9.10 -5.51
N ARG A 87 14.84 9.12 -5.43
CA ARG A 87 15.69 9.84 -6.39
C ARG A 87 15.57 9.27 -7.81
N ALA A 88 15.32 7.97 -7.92
CA ALA A 88 15.06 7.31 -9.20
C ALA A 88 13.80 7.88 -9.90
N LEU A 89 12.74 8.19 -9.15
CA LEU A 89 11.50 8.75 -9.72
C LEU A 89 11.70 10.16 -10.29
N VAL A 90 12.51 10.99 -9.64
CA VAL A 90 12.79 12.35 -10.13
C VAL A 90 13.53 12.29 -11.48
N LEU A 91 14.57 11.44 -11.57
CA LEU A 91 15.31 11.21 -12.82
C LEU A 91 14.43 10.57 -13.90
N GLN A 92 13.51 9.68 -13.54
CA GLN A 92 12.55 9.09 -14.48
C GLN A 92 11.52 10.12 -14.98
N ALA A 93 11.05 11.03 -14.13
CA ALA A 93 10.17 12.14 -14.53
C ALA A 93 10.89 13.09 -15.50
N GLU A 94 12.13 13.48 -15.19
CA GLU A 94 12.96 14.32 -16.07
C GLU A 94 13.21 13.64 -17.43
N GLN A 95 13.53 12.34 -17.43
CA GLN A 95 13.73 11.57 -18.67
C GLN A 95 12.44 11.42 -19.48
N ALA A 96 11.31 11.13 -18.84
CA ALA A 96 9.99 11.05 -19.50
C ALA A 96 9.59 12.39 -20.12
N ARG A 97 9.90 13.51 -19.44
CA ARG A 97 9.64 14.85 -19.98
C ARG A 97 10.55 15.21 -21.15
N ALA A 98 11.83 14.83 -21.10
CA ALA A 98 12.75 15.00 -22.24
C ALA A 98 12.27 14.22 -23.48
N GLN A 99 11.72 13.01 -23.28
CA GLN A 99 11.06 12.23 -24.33
C GLN A 99 9.81 12.93 -24.87
N LEU A 100 8.98 13.52 -24.01
CA LEU A 100 7.79 14.28 -24.42
C LEU A 100 8.17 15.53 -25.24
N ALA A 101 9.18 16.30 -24.80
CA ALA A 101 9.67 17.46 -25.53
C ALA A 101 10.25 17.07 -26.91
N GLN A 102 10.97 15.93 -26.99
CA GLN A 102 11.46 15.39 -28.26
C GLN A 102 10.31 14.91 -29.17
N ALA A 103 9.29 14.27 -28.62
CA ALA A 103 8.10 13.84 -29.37
C ALA A 103 7.28 15.04 -29.88
N GLN A 104 7.13 16.10 -29.08
CA GLN A 104 6.48 17.34 -29.47
C GLN A 104 7.26 18.03 -30.59
N ALA A 105 8.58 18.23 -30.44
CA ALA A 105 9.40 18.80 -31.51
C ALA A 105 9.36 17.96 -32.81
N GLY A 106 9.24 16.63 -32.71
CA GLY A 106 9.03 15.74 -33.86
C GLY A 106 7.65 15.86 -34.51
N TYR A 107 6.60 16.08 -33.72
CA TYR A 107 5.24 16.33 -34.21
C TYR A 107 5.12 17.73 -34.83
N ASP A 108 5.66 18.76 -34.18
CA ASP A 108 5.67 20.14 -34.65
C ASP A 108 6.44 20.26 -35.99
N ALA A 109 7.59 19.58 -36.10
CA ALA A 109 8.36 19.51 -37.36
C ALA A 109 7.65 18.73 -38.48
N LEU A 110 6.60 17.95 -38.17
CA LEU A 110 5.76 17.25 -39.14
C LEU A 110 4.42 17.97 -39.40
N THR A 111 4.03 18.93 -38.56
CA THR A 111 2.79 19.71 -38.72
C THR A 111 3.05 21.16 -39.13
N ALA A 112 4.31 21.58 -39.16
CA ALA A 112 4.75 22.83 -39.76
C ALA A 112 4.44 22.88 -41.27
N GLU A 113 3.91 24.02 -41.72
CA GLU A 113 3.79 24.34 -43.13
C GLU A 113 5.17 24.59 -43.77
N ALA A 114 5.30 24.34 -45.07
CA ALA A 114 6.55 24.53 -45.82
C ALA A 114 7.06 25.98 -45.71
N THR A 115 8.37 26.14 -45.49
CA THR A 115 8.95 27.48 -45.27
C THR A 115 8.93 28.35 -46.53
N PRO A 116 8.90 29.69 -46.39
CA PRO A 116 9.03 30.60 -47.53
C PRO A 116 10.28 30.34 -48.37
N GLU A 117 11.38 29.93 -47.74
CA GLU A 117 12.64 29.56 -48.38
C GLU A 117 12.52 28.30 -49.24
N GLU A 118 11.88 27.24 -48.73
CA GLU A 118 11.64 25.99 -49.47
C GLU A 118 10.69 26.21 -50.65
N LEU A 119 9.61 26.96 -50.43
CA LEU A 119 8.66 27.35 -51.48
C LEU A 119 9.35 28.21 -52.56
N ALA A 120 10.17 29.19 -52.18
CA ALA A 120 10.95 29.99 -53.12
C ALA A 120 11.97 29.15 -53.89
N GLN A 121 12.62 28.17 -53.24
CA GLN A 121 13.55 27.26 -53.91
C GLN A 121 12.85 26.33 -54.92
N ALA A 122 11.67 25.80 -54.58
CA ALA A 122 10.87 24.98 -55.49
C ALA A 122 10.32 25.80 -56.67
N GLN A 123 9.85 27.03 -56.42
CA GLN A 123 9.40 27.97 -57.46
C GLN A 123 10.57 28.40 -58.37
N ALA A 124 11.78 28.55 -57.84
CA ALA A 124 12.98 28.80 -58.64
C ALA A 124 13.35 27.59 -59.54
N GLN A 125 13.19 26.35 -59.06
CA GLN A 125 13.38 25.14 -59.87
C GLN A 125 12.36 25.04 -61.02
N ILE A 126 11.08 25.35 -60.76
CA ILE A 126 10.06 25.43 -61.82
C ILE A 126 10.43 26.50 -62.84
N SER A 127 10.81 27.70 -62.37
CA SER A 127 11.25 28.81 -63.23
C SER A 127 12.46 28.43 -64.11
N GLN A 128 13.41 27.67 -63.56
CA GLN A 128 14.58 27.17 -64.28
C GLN A 128 14.18 26.14 -65.36
N ALA A 129 13.28 25.21 -65.05
CA ALA A 129 12.80 24.21 -66.00
C ALA A 129 11.95 24.85 -67.12
N GLU A 130 11.16 25.88 -66.81
CA GLU A 130 10.39 26.65 -67.81
C GLU A 130 11.30 27.48 -68.73
N ALA A 131 12.39 28.05 -68.21
CA ALA A 131 13.43 28.69 -69.03
C ALA A 131 14.14 27.70 -69.96
N GLN A 132 14.42 26.48 -69.50
CA GLN A 132 15.00 25.40 -70.31
C GLN A 132 14.04 24.96 -71.43
N LEU A 133 12.74 24.82 -71.14
CA LEU A 133 11.71 24.56 -72.15
C LEU A 133 11.61 25.68 -73.19
N ALA A 134 11.70 26.94 -72.78
CA ALA A 134 11.71 28.08 -73.69
C ALA A 134 12.91 28.05 -74.66
N GLN A 135 14.10 27.67 -74.17
CA GLN A 135 15.28 27.46 -75.00
C GLN A 135 15.13 26.25 -75.94
N ALA A 136 14.63 25.11 -75.46
CA ALA A 136 14.40 23.92 -76.27
C ALA A 136 13.45 24.17 -77.47
N ARG A 137 12.41 24.99 -77.25
CA ARG A 137 11.48 25.44 -78.31
C ARG A 137 12.11 26.41 -79.32
N GLY A 138 13.25 27.01 -79.02
CA GLY A 138 13.93 28.01 -79.86
C GLY A 138 14.77 27.45 -81.01
N GLY A 139 15.09 26.15 -81.02
CA GLY A 139 15.95 25.59 -82.07
C GLY A 139 16.35 24.12 -81.94
N VAL A 140 15.62 23.29 -81.21
CA VAL A 140 15.96 21.86 -80.98
C VAL A 140 14.78 20.94 -81.32
N THR A 141 14.92 19.62 -81.11
CA THR A 141 13.98 18.62 -81.63
C THR A 141 12.75 18.43 -80.74
N GLY A 142 11.74 17.70 -81.26
CA GLY A 142 10.57 17.32 -80.47
C GLY A 142 10.89 16.47 -79.22
N GLN A 143 12.01 15.75 -79.20
CA GLN A 143 12.44 14.98 -78.03
C GLN A 143 12.91 15.92 -76.90
N ASP A 144 13.63 16.99 -77.23
CA ASP A 144 14.13 17.97 -76.26
C ASP A 144 12.99 18.73 -75.58
N VAL A 145 11.97 19.12 -76.36
CA VAL A 145 10.73 19.72 -75.85
C VAL A 145 9.97 18.73 -74.95
N THR A 146 9.97 17.43 -75.28
CA THR A 146 9.35 16.39 -74.45
C THR A 146 10.10 16.20 -73.13
N ALA A 147 11.43 16.19 -73.14
CA ALA A 147 12.25 16.08 -71.93
C ALA A 147 12.06 17.29 -70.99
N ALA A 148 12.08 18.51 -71.53
CA ALA A 148 11.87 19.72 -70.74
C ALA A 148 10.45 19.80 -70.13
N ASN A 149 9.41 19.36 -70.87
CA ASN A 149 8.06 19.22 -70.31
C ASN A 149 8.03 18.23 -69.14
N ALA A 150 8.76 17.11 -69.22
CA ALA A 150 8.84 16.12 -68.13
C ALA A 150 9.55 16.67 -66.89
N GLN A 151 10.60 17.48 -67.06
CA GLN A 151 11.28 18.17 -65.96
C GLN A 151 10.36 19.18 -65.25
N ILE A 152 9.55 19.94 -65.99
CA ILE A 152 8.56 20.85 -65.40
C ILE A 152 7.48 20.07 -64.64
N ALA A 153 7.01 18.94 -65.19
CA ALA A 153 6.07 18.08 -64.49
C ALA A 153 6.66 17.56 -63.16
N GLN A 154 7.90 17.08 -63.18
CA GLN A 154 8.62 16.62 -61.98
C GLN A 154 8.81 17.75 -60.95
N ALA A 155 9.21 18.95 -61.37
CA ALA A 155 9.38 20.10 -60.48
C ALA A 155 8.05 20.57 -59.85
N ARG A 156 6.94 20.50 -60.60
CA ARG A 156 5.60 20.81 -60.09
C ARG A 156 5.06 19.72 -59.15
N THR A 157 5.38 18.44 -59.39
CA THR A 157 5.11 17.37 -58.42
C THR A 157 5.91 17.58 -57.14
N ALA A 158 7.19 17.94 -57.23
CA ALA A 158 8.01 18.23 -56.05
C ALA A 158 7.48 19.42 -55.23
N LEU A 159 7.05 20.51 -55.87
CA LEU A 159 6.35 21.60 -55.18
C LEU A 159 5.06 21.12 -54.51
N ALA A 160 4.22 20.35 -55.20
CA ALA A 160 2.97 19.83 -54.63
C ALA A 160 3.20 18.83 -53.47
N GLU A 161 4.31 18.09 -53.46
CA GLU A 161 4.69 17.22 -52.33
C GLU A 161 5.24 18.03 -51.13
N ILE A 162 5.85 19.20 -51.36
CA ILE A 162 6.23 20.16 -50.32
C ILE A 162 4.97 20.86 -49.75
N GLU A 163 4.09 21.36 -50.60
CA GLU A 163 2.83 22.03 -50.23
C GLU A 163 1.84 21.10 -49.51
N ALA A 164 1.87 19.79 -49.79
CA ALA A 164 1.00 18.80 -49.14
C ALA A 164 1.48 18.34 -47.74
N GLY A 165 2.72 18.67 -47.36
CA GLY A 165 3.32 18.23 -46.10
C GLY A 165 3.51 16.70 -45.98
N PRO A 166 3.98 16.22 -44.80
CA PRO A 166 4.11 14.80 -44.56
C PRO A 166 2.73 14.13 -44.41
N LYS A 167 2.61 12.95 -45.04
CA LYS A 167 1.34 12.23 -45.19
C LYS A 167 0.78 11.82 -43.82
N GLY A 168 -0.55 11.83 -43.67
CA GLY A 168 -1.24 11.67 -42.38
C GLY A 168 -0.77 10.50 -41.52
N THR A 169 -0.35 9.38 -42.11
CA THR A 169 0.21 8.23 -41.37
C THR A 169 1.51 8.52 -40.60
N ALA A 170 2.29 9.53 -41.01
CA ALA A 170 3.44 10.03 -40.24
C ALA A 170 3.00 10.90 -39.05
N ILE A 171 1.99 11.75 -39.25
CA ILE A 171 1.40 12.59 -38.20
C ILE A 171 0.70 11.71 -37.14
N GLU A 172 -0.03 10.67 -37.56
CA GLU A 172 -0.61 9.64 -36.68
C GLU A 172 0.46 8.91 -35.84
N GLN A 173 1.61 8.58 -36.45
CA GLN A 173 2.72 7.95 -35.73
C GLN A 173 3.40 8.89 -34.75
N ALA A 174 3.54 10.18 -35.09
CA ALA A 174 4.08 11.21 -34.21
C ALA A 174 3.11 11.53 -33.05
N GLN A 175 1.81 11.63 -33.31
CA GLN A 175 0.77 11.77 -32.29
C GLN A 175 0.80 10.59 -31.32
N ALA A 176 0.82 9.35 -31.83
CA ALA A 176 0.96 8.17 -30.97
C ALA A 176 2.32 8.13 -30.25
N GLY A 177 3.35 8.85 -30.72
CA GLY A 177 4.60 9.09 -30.00
C GLY A 177 4.42 10.03 -28.81
N LEU A 178 3.77 11.18 -29.06
CA LEU A 178 3.35 12.16 -28.05
C LEU A 178 2.50 11.53 -26.95
N ASP A 179 1.41 10.87 -27.31
CA ASP A 179 0.44 10.28 -26.37
C ASP A 179 1.13 9.29 -25.41
N ARG A 180 2.11 8.51 -25.90
CA ARG A 180 2.91 7.59 -25.09
C ARG A 180 3.89 8.31 -24.17
N ALA A 181 4.51 9.39 -24.63
CA ALA A 181 5.44 10.16 -23.84
C ALA A 181 4.73 10.95 -22.71
N ASP A 182 3.55 11.50 -22.99
CA ASP A 182 2.70 12.15 -21.98
C ASP A 182 2.18 11.14 -20.95
N THR A 183 1.67 9.99 -21.41
CA THR A 183 1.27 8.86 -20.53
C THR A 183 2.42 8.42 -19.62
N ASN A 184 3.66 8.36 -20.14
CA ASN A 184 4.84 8.04 -19.34
C ASN A 184 5.11 9.13 -18.28
N LEU A 185 5.10 10.41 -18.67
CA LEU A 185 5.31 11.54 -17.75
C LEU A 185 4.24 11.59 -16.64
N GLN A 186 2.97 11.33 -16.99
CA GLN A 186 1.88 11.20 -16.02
C GLN A 186 2.16 10.07 -15.02
N ALA A 187 2.57 8.88 -15.50
CA ALA A 187 2.88 7.76 -14.61
C ALA A 187 4.01 8.06 -13.61
N GLN A 188 5.02 8.86 -14.01
CA GLN A 188 6.07 9.29 -13.06
C GLN A 188 5.54 10.31 -12.03
N ARG A 189 4.70 11.26 -12.45
CA ARG A 189 4.03 12.22 -11.54
C ARG A 189 3.14 11.50 -10.51
N ASP A 190 2.35 10.52 -10.96
CA ASP A 190 1.52 9.68 -10.10
C ASP A 190 2.35 8.85 -9.11
N GLY A 191 3.51 8.33 -9.56
CA GLY A 191 4.49 7.63 -8.72
C GLY A 191 5.06 8.51 -7.59
N LEU A 192 5.44 9.75 -7.90
CA LEU A 192 5.95 10.73 -6.92
C LEU A 192 4.88 11.09 -5.88
N SER A 193 3.65 11.38 -6.33
CA SER A 193 2.50 11.67 -5.47
C SER A 193 2.15 10.49 -4.54
N ALA A 194 2.18 9.26 -5.07
CA ALA A 194 1.98 8.05 -4.30
C ALA A 194 3.08 7.84 -3.24
N ALA A 195 4.35 8.07 -3.58
CA ALA A 195 5.48 7.93 -2.66
C ALA A 195 5.37 8.90 -1.47
N LYS A 196 5.07 10.18 -1.72
CA LYS A 196 4.78 11.18 -0.68
C LYS A 196 3.59 10.76 0.20
N THR A 197 2.49 10.32 -0.41
CA THR A 197 1.29 9.88 0.33
C THR A 197 1.62 8.72 1.27
N SER A 198 2.39 7.73 0.82
CA SER A 198 2.87 6.64 1.68
C SER A 198 3.78 7.11 2.81
N ALA A 199 4.67 8.08 2.55
CA ALA A 199 5.55 8.64 3.58
C ALA A 199 4.80 9.50 4.63
N GLU A 200 3.73 10.20 4.22
CA GLU A 200 2.86 10.96 5.13
C GLU A 200 2.09 10.04 6.08
N ILE A 201 1.53 8.96 5.54
CA ILE A 201 0.86 7.89 6.30
C ILE A 201 1.83 7.26 7.31
N ALA A 202 3.04 6.90 6.86
CA ALA A 202 4.11 6.36 7.71
C ALA A 202 4.55 7.31 8.84
N LYS A 203 4.58 8.63 8.59
CA LYS A 203 4.89 9.66 9.58
C LYS A 203 3.81 9.76 10.65
N GLY A 204 2.53 9.76 10.26
CA GLY A 204 1.39 9.75 11.19
C GLY A 204 1.41 8.52 12.11
N GLN A 205 1.57 7.33 11.53
CA GLN A 205 1.60 6.06 12.26
C GLN A 205 2.78 5.96 13.22
N SER A 206 3.94 6.53 12.86
CA SER A 206 5.08 6.65 13.77
C SER A 206 4.78 7.58 14.95
N ALA A 207 4.04 8.68 14.74
CA ALA A 207 3.64 9.61 15.79
C ALA A 207 2.61 8.97 16.75
N ASP A 208 1.65 8.22 16.25
CA ASP A 208 0.70 7.46 17.07
C ASP A 208 1.42 6.40 17.93
N ALA A 209 2.43 5.71 17.37
CA ALA A 209 3.28 4.78 18.11
C ALA A 209 4.08 5.47 19.22
N LEU A 210 4.58 6.70 18.99
CA LEU A 210 5.24 7.50 20.01
C LEU A 210 4.29 7.90 21.14
N VAL A 211 3.07 8.36 20.83
CA VAL A 211 2.05 8.70 21.84
C VAL A 211 1.72 7.47 22.71
N GLN A 212 1.59 6.28 22.10
CA GLN A 212 1.42 5.04 22.85
C GLN A 212 2.62 4.71 23.75
N ALA A 213 3.85 4.87 23.26
CA ALA A 213 5.06 4.56 24.01
C ALA A 213 5.26 5.54 25.20
N GLN A 214 5.01 6.83 24.99
CA GLN A 214 4.98 7.85 26.05
C GLN A 214 3.94 7.52 27.14
N ALA A 215 2.72 7.11 26.74
CA ALA A 215 1.68 6.72 27.69
C ALA A 215 2.05 5.47 28.51
N ARG A 216 2.73 4.49 27.90
CA ARG A 216 3.28 3.31 28.60
C ARG A 216 4.37 3.71 29.60
N TYR A 217 5.34 4.54 29.18
CA TYR A 217 6.42 5.04 30.03
C TYR A 217 5.90 5.85 31.23
N ALA A 218 5.00 6.81 30.99
CA ALA A 218 4.38 7.62 32.05
C ALA A 218 3.46 6.82 33.00
N THR A 219 3.07 5.60 32.63
CA THR A 219 2.36 4.66 33.52
C THR A 219 3.36 3.79 34.29
N ALA A 220 4.38 3.26 33.61
CA ALA A 220 5.42 2.45 34.23
C ALA A 220 6.22 3.23 35.29
N GLN A 221 6.57 4.51 35.04
CA GLN A 221 7.21 5.36 36.05
C GLN A 221 6.32 5.58 37.27
N ARG A 222 5.04 5.91 37.08
CA ARG A 222 4.10 6.18 38.18
C ARG A 222 3.87 4.94 39.06
N ASN A 223 3.84 3.76 38.43
CA ASN A 223 3.78 2.48 39.15
C ASN A 223 5.08 2.22 39.92
N LEU A 224 6.24 2.42 39.30
CA LEU A 224 7.54 2.26 39.96
C LEU A 224 7.70 3.23 41.15
N GLU A 225 7.31 4.49 41.00
CA GLU A 225 7.34 5.50 42.06
C GLU A 225 6.43 5.12 43.24
N HIS A 226 5.23 4.59 42.97
CA HIS A 226 4.34 4.04 44.00
C HIS A 226 4.96 2.84 44.73
N VAL A 227 5.60 1.93 43.99
CA VAL A 227 6.29 0.76 44.55
C VAL A 227 7.49 1.17 45.41
N GLN A 228 8.29 2.13 44.96
CA GLN A 228 9.41 2.69 45.72
C GLN A 228 8.96 3.43 46.99
N ALA A 229 7.82 4.13 46.93
CA ALA A 229 7.29 4.90 48.06
C ALA A 229 6.56 4.03 49.12
N THR A 230 6.00 2.88 48.73
CA THR A 230 5.10 2.09 49.61
C THR A 230 5.52 0.64 49.84
N GLY A 231 6.37 0.06 48.97
CA GLY A 231 6.66 -1.38 48.94
C GLY A 231 5.48 -2.26 48.48
N ASN A 232 4.39 -1.66 47.98
CA ASN A 232 3.16 -2.37 47.63
C ASN A 232 2.81 -2.25 46.13
N ASP A 233 2.04 -3.22 45.66
CA ASP A 233 1.52 -3.31 44.30
C ASP A 233 0.44 -2.24 44.02
N PRO A 234 0.60 -1.38 43.00
CA PRO A 234 -0.33 -0.29 42.72
C PRO A 234 -1.73 -0.73 42.24
N ALA A 235 -1.92 -2.00 41.85
CA ALA A 235 -3.20 -2.52 41.39
C ALA A 235 -3.95 -3.31 42.48
N THR A 236 -3.24 -3.98 43.39
CA THR A 236 -3.82 -4.90 44.39
C THR A 236 -3.52 -4.55 45.84
N GLY A 237 -2.64 -3.57 46.10
CA GLY A 237 -2.27 -3.11 47.44
C GLY A 237 -1.47 -4.13 48.28
N ARG A 238 -0.98 -5.21 47.67
CA ARG A 238 -0.20 -6.26 48.35
C ARG A 238 1.27 -5.88 48.42
N SER A 239 1.94 -6.22 49.52
CA SER A 239 3.39 -6.06 49.65
C SER A 239 4.13 -6.89 48.62
N LEU A 240 5.14 -6.28 47.99
CA LEU A 240 5.96 -6.86 46.92
C LEU A 240 7.31 -7.35 47.46
N ASP A 241 7.77 -8.51 46.99
CA ASP A 241 9.13 -8.98 47.26
C ASP A 241 10.18 -8.25 46.39
N ALA A 242 11.47 -8.46 46.69
CA ALA A 242 12.56 -7.77 46.00
C ALA A 242 12.67 -8.08 44.50
N VAL A 243 12.23 -9.26 44.04
CA VAL A 243 12.22 -9.64 42.62
C VAL A 243 11.06 -8.92 41.92
N GLN A 244 9.89 -8.86 42.56
CA GLN A 244 8.74 -8.12 42.05
C GLN A 244 9.01 -6.61 41.99
N GLN A 245 9.70 -6.05 43.00
CA GLN A 245 10.14 -4.65 42.98
C GLN A 245 11.16 -4.36 41.86
N ALA A 246 12.03 -5.33 41.52
CA ALA A 246 12.92 -5.22 40.37
C ALA A 246 12.17 -5.26 39.03
N GLN A 247 11.13 -6.11 38.89
CA GLN A 247 10.30 -6.17 37.68
C GLN A 247 9.64 -4.81 37.33
N TYR A 248 9.30 -4.00 38.32
CA TYR A 248 8.81 -2.63 38.09
C TYR A 248 9.90 -1.68 37.55
N GLN A 249 11.17 -1.86 37.95
CA GLN A 249 12.31 -1.12 37.41
C GLN A 249 12.64 -1.54 35.98
N ASP A 250 12.63 -2.85 35.70
CA ASP A 250 12.81 -3.40 34.37
C ASP A 250 11.70 -2.91 33.42
N THR A 251 10.44 -2.95 33.87
CA THR A 251 9.28 -2.45 33.09
C THR A 251 9.42 -0.97 32.74
N ALA A 252 9.86 -0.13 33.67
CA ALA A 252 10.08 1.30 33.41
C ALA A 252 11.24 1.53 32.43
N THR A 253 12.31 0.72 32.53
CA THR A 253 13.48 0.78 31.64
C THR A 253 13.13 0.34 30.21
N GLN A 254 12.37 -0.75 30.07
CA GLN A 254 11.85 -1.23 28.79
C GLN A 254 10.91 -0.20 28.14
N ALA A 255 10.02 0.43 28.93
CA ALA A 255 9.12 1.46 28.43
C ALA A 255 9.87 2.73 27.97
N LEU A 256 10.96 3.12 28.65
CA LEU A 256 11.84 4.21 28.20
C LEU A 256 12.52 3.86 26.86
N ALA A 257 13.08 2.65 26.73
CA ALA A 257 13.70 2.20 25.50
C ALA A 257 12.70 2.17 24.33
N ALA A 258 11.46 1.73 24.58
CA ALA A 258 10.37 1.74 23.61
C ALA A 258 9.94 3.16 23.18
N MET A 259 9.95 4.12 24.12
CA MET A 259 9.73 5.54 23.81
C MET A 259 10.85 6.08 22.91
N GLN A 260 12.11 5.84 23.27
CA GLN A 260 13.29 6.28 22.51
C GLN A 260 13.44 5.59 21.14
N SER A 261 12.87 4.40 20.94
CA SER A 261 12.75 3.83 19.58
C SER A 261 11.65 4.50 18.76
N ALA A 262 10.51 4.83 19.37
CA ALA A 262 9.43 5.52 18.68
C ALA A 262 9.80 6.97 18.30
N GLU A 263 10.55 7.68 19.14
CA GLU A 263 11.09 9.02 18.82
C GLU A 263 12.01 8.99 17.59
N ARG A 264 12.86 7.95 17.49
CA ARG A 264 13.72 7.72 16.31
C ARG A 264 12.89 7.37 15.07
N ALA A 265 11.87 6.53 15.20
CA ALA A 265 10.96 6.21 14.10
C ALA A 265 10.21 7.45 13.58
N VAL A 266 9.69 8.31 14.46
CA VAL A 266 9.09 9.61 14.10
C VAL A 266 10.09 10.50 13.35
N THR A 267 11.35 10.52 13.79
CA THR A 267 12.42 11.29 13.16
C THR A 267 12.73 10.76 11.75
N GLN A 268 12.94 9.45 11.60
CA GLN A 268 13.18 8.78 10.31
C GLN A 268 12.00 8.99 9.35
N ALA A 269 10.76 8.78 9.80
CA ALA A 269 9.56 8.97 8.97
C ALA A 269 9.32 10.44 8.61
N SER A 270 9.75 11.39 9.46
CA SER A 270 9.72 12.82 9.12
C SER A 270 10.70 13.16 8.00
N VAL A 271 11.94 12.66 8.07
CA VAL A 271 12.94 12.83 7.01
C VAL A 271 12.49 12.15 5.71
N ALA A 272 11.89 10.95 5.78
CA ALA A 272 11.35 10.26 4.61
C ALA A 272 10.20 11.02 3.94
N TYR A 273 9.28 11.59 4.74
CA TYR A 273 8.21 12.47 4.24
C TYR A 273 8.77 13.74 3.58
N GLU A 274 9.77 14.38 4.20
CA GLU A 274 10.39 15.58 3.65
C GLU A 274 11.14 15.28 2.35
N ALA A 275 11.87 14.17 2.27
CA ALA A 275 12.53 13.72 1.05
C ALA A 275 11.52 13.39 -0.07
N ALA A 276 10.41 12.72 0.25
CA ALA A 276 9.36 12.40 -0.73
C ALA A 276 8.61 13.66 -1.20
N ARG A 277 8.35 14.61 -0.30
CA ARG A 277 7.76 15.92 -0.64
C ARG A 277 8.70 16.77 -1.50
N GLN A 278 10.00 16.78 -1.22
CA GLN A 278 10.97 17.47 -2.07
C GLN A 278 11.03 16.81 -3.45
N ALA A 279 11.07 15.47 -3.53
CA ALA A 279 11.05 14.75 -4.80
C ALA A 279 9.80 15.03 -5.65
N GLU A 280 8.62 15.11 -5.04
CA GLU A 280 7.38 15.56 -5.71
C GLU A 280 7.54 17.00 -6.25
N LEU A 281 7.96 17.94 -5.40
CA LEU A 281 8.11 19.35 -5.80
C LEU A 281 9.15 19.53 -6.92
N THR A 282 10.30 18.87 -6.83
CA THR A 282 11.33 18.95 -7.88
C THR A 282 10.88 18.26 -9.15
N GLY A 283 10.23 17.10 -9.08
CA GLY A 283 9.75 16.35 -10.25
C GLY A 283 8.53 16.97 -10.94
N ILE A 284 7.71 17.76 -10.23
CA ILE A 284 6.68 18.59 -10.85
C ILE A 284 7.31 19.81 -11.51
N ALA A 285 8.17 20.56 -10.79
CA ALA A 285 8.83 21.75 -11.34
C ALA A 285 9.71 21.43 -12.56
N SER A 286 10.49 20.33 -12.51
CA SER A 286 11.30 19.87 -13.66
C SER A 286 10.45 19.31 -14.79
N ALA A 287 9.17 18.99 -14.55
CA ALA A 287 8.17 18.63 -15.57
C ALA A 287 7.37 19.84 -16.12
N GLU A 288 7.52 21.04 -15.57
CA GLU A 288 6.79 22.26 -15.94
C GLU A 288 7.66 23.35 -16.58
N ALA A 289 8.94 23.47 -16.20
CA ALA A 289 9.86 24.56 -16.57
C ALA A 289 10.32 24.58 -18.04
#